data_AF-A0A9X0D3P0-F1
#
_entry.id   AF-A0A9X0D3P0-F1
#
_cell.length_a   1.000
_cell.length_b   1.000
_cell.length_c   1.000
_cell.angle_alpha   90.00
_cell.angle_beta   90.00
_cell.angle_gamma   90.00
#
_symmetry.space_group_name_H-M   'P 1'
#
loop_
_entity.id
_entity.type
_entity.pdbx_description
1 polymer ?
#
loop_
_entity_poly.entity_id
_entity_poly.type
_entity_poly.pdbx_seq_one_letter_code
_entity_poly.pdbx_strand_id
1 'polypeptide(L)'
;MLERMSAKLSRNTRDVLGEPLQQMLNYVENEHIRHCVPSTVSSGLANLPLKYVWFDGKENKSWPTDPTLPTGEPLNGSQAYSKIMSYFTTNAMTPMEVHELGKKQLAILYPMVIEVAREVTGQSDNDTAIAQFRDILNSSASYFNAEPIPKNESDKDAHRKCSDIEGAKKYCPKRWAAFQLWMAESRKVMSLLSPKTIPMFYFTGDKATTPICPIDMRPNLNPSSGAQSYSNSNKDCTKSARYFLPFFLENLGPRFSEWSVNAHEARPGHHTQVNV
;
A
#
# COMPACT_ATOMS: atom_id res chain seq x y z
N MET A 1 49.73 -20.54 2.08
CA MET A 1 49.17 -19.83 0.91
C MET A 1 47.68 -19.53 1.10
N LEU A 2 46.86 -20.52 1.49
CA LEU A 2 45.42 -20.38 1.77
C LEU A 2 45.07 -19.37 2.88
N GLU A 3 45.80 -19.34 4.00
CA GLU A 3 45.55 -18.35 5.08
C GLU A 3 45.82 -16.90 4.66
N ARG A 4 46.86 -16.67 3.84
CA ARG A 4 47.17 -15.34 3.29
C ARG A 4 46.13 -14.90 2.26
N MET A 5 45.55 -15.82 1.50
CA MET A 5 44.44 -15.53 0.59
C MET A 5 43.15 -15.21 1.37
N SER A 6 42.84 -15.97 2.42
CA SER A 6 41.70 -15.70 3.31
C SER A 6 41.80 -14.35 4.03
N ALA A 7 42.97 -14.02 4.59
CA ALA A 7 43.21 -12.73 5.26
C ALA A 7 43.26 -11.51 4.32
N LYS A 8 43.51 -11.74 3.03
CA LYS A 8 43.48 -10.70 1.98
C LYS A 8 42.08 -10.54 1.39
N LEU A 9 41.33 -11.64 1.25
CA LEU A 9 39.89 -11.59 0.97
C LEU A 9 39.13 -10.86 2.09
N SER A 10 39.40 -11.17 3.37
CA SER A 10 38.68 -10.56 4.49
C SER A 10 38.95 -9.06 4.64
N ARG A 11 40.18 -8.60 4.39
CA ARG A 11 40.53 -7.17 4.31
C ARG A 11 39.85 -6.48 3.13
N ASN A 12 39.95 -7.06 1.92
CA ASN A 12 39.30 -6.48 0.75
C ASN A 12 37.78 -6.41 0.91
N THR A 13 37.13 -7.42 1.49
CA THR A 13 35.68 -7.37 1.77
C THR A 13 35.34 -6.29 2.80
N ARG A 14 36.15 -6.13 3.85
CA ARG A 14 35.94 -5.08 4.86
C ARG A 14 36.10 -3.68 4.27
N ASP A 15 37.15 -3.45 3.50
CA ASP A 15 37.50 -2.10 3.03
C ASP A 15 36.66 -1.70 1.80
N VAL A 16 36.29 -2.66 0.94
CA VAL A 16 35.50 -2.39 -0.28
C VAL A 16 33.99 -2.41 -0.03
N LEU A 17 33.50 -3.21 0.92
CA LEU A 17 32.06 -3.32 1.21
C LEU A 17 31.71 -2.87 2.62
N GLY A 18 32.49 -3.29 3.62
CA GLY A 18 32.19 -3.03 5.03
C GLY A 18 32.23 -1.54 5.40
N GLU A 19 33.30 -0.84 5.03
CA GLU A 19 33.47 0.58 5.34
C GLU A 19 32.45 1.47 4.60
N PRO A 20 32.24 1.35 3.27
CA PRO A 20 31.19 2.11 2.59
C PRO A 20 29.79 1.84 3.14
N LEU A 21 29.47 0.58 3.49
CA LEU A 21 28.19 0.23 4.08
C LEU A 21 28.02 0.86 5.46
N GLN A 22 29.06 0.83 6.30
CA GLN A 22 29.03 1.46 7.62
C GLN A 22 28.88 2.98 7.52
N GLN A 23 29.59 3.62 6.60
CA GLN A 23 29.47 5.06 6.34
C GLN A 23 28.07 5.41 5.84
N MET A 24 27.50 4.61 4.93
CA MET A 24 26.12 4.79 4.45
C MET A 24 25.12 4.66 5.59
N LEU A 25 25.23 3.62 6.43
CA LEU A 25 24.34 3.42 7.58
C LEU A 25 24.44 4.60 8.56
N ASN A 26 25.65 5.03 8.89
CA ASN A 26 25.87 6.19 9.76
C ASN A 26 25.29 7.47 9.17
N TYR A 27 25.48 7.70 7.86
CA TYR A 27 24.88 8.83 7.17
C TYR A 27 23.35 8.77 7.21
N VAL A 28 22.74 7.62 6.92
CA VAL A 28 21.27 7.47 6.94
C VAL A 28 20.71 7.70 8.34
N GLU A 29 21.34 7.12 9.36
CA GLU A 29 20.87 7.14 10.74
C GLU A 29 21.08 8.50 11.42
N ASN A 30 22.19 9.19 11.14
CA ASN A 30 22.59 10.38 11.92
C ASN A 30 22.55 11.69 11.14
N GLU A 31 22.63 11.66 9.80
CA GLU A 31 22.71 12.87 8.97
C GLU A 31 21.48 13.03 8.07
N HIS A 32 21.18 12.04 7.24
CA HIS A 32 20.09 12.10 6.25
C HIS A 32 18.73 12.30 6.92
N ILE A 33 18.44 11.54 7.97
CA ILE A 33 17.14 11.60 8.65
C ILE A 33 16.83 12.99 9.22
N ARG A 34 17.85 13.73 9.62
CA ARG A 34 17.71 15.10 10.13
C ARG A 34 17.31 16.07 9.03
N HIS A 35 17.65 15.77 7.78
CA HIS A 35 17.30 16.57 6.62
C HIS A 35 15.99 16.14 5.96
N CYS A 36 15.34 15.08 6.45
CA CYS A 36 14.01 14.69 5.98
C CYS A 36 12.98 15.74 6.39
N VAL A 37 12.08 16.06 5.45
CA VAL A 37 10.96 16.96 5.73
C VAL A 37 9.83 16.26 6.48
N PRO A 38 9.05 17.00 7.28
CA PRO A 38 7.80 16.48 7.83
C PRO A 38 6.84 16.05 6.71
N SER A 39 6.01 15.04 6.97
CA SER A 39 5.00 14.54 6.02
C SER A 39 3.97 15.60 5.59
N THR A 40 3.81 16.65 6.38
CA THR A 40 2.96 17.82 6.06
C THR A 40 3.56 18.74 4.99
N VAL A 41 4.88 18.68 4.77
CA VAL A 41 5.61 19.49 3.79
C VAL A 41 5.75 18.74 2.47
N SER A 42 6.06 17.44 2.54
CA SER A 42 6.09 16.57 1.36
C SER A 42 5.64 15.17 1.75
N SER A 43 4.72 14.60 0.97
CA SER A 43 4.27 13.21 1.10
C SER A 43 4.01 12.61 -0.29
N GLY A 44 4.09 11.28 -0.39
CA GLY A 44 3.83 10.53 -1.62
C GLY A 44 5.08 10.13 -2.41
N LEU A 45 4.87 9.75 -3.68
CA LEU A 45 5.90 9.18 -4.57
C LEU A 45 6.86 10.22 -5.19
N ALA A 46 6.66 11.51 -4.93
CA ALA A 46 7.48 12.57 -5.48
C ALA A 46 7.83 13.58 -4.39
N ASN A 47 9.09 13.56 -3.94
CA ASN A 47 9.64 14.66 -3.16
C ASN A 47 9.63 15.90 -4.06
N LEU A 48 8.83 16.90 -3.70
CA LEU A 48 8.83 18.17 -4.43
C LEU A 48 10.22 18.80 -4.32
N PRO A 49 10.71 19.49 -5.37
CA PRO A 49 11.92 20.28 -5.23
C PRO A 49 11.67 21.38 -4.19
N LEU A 50 12.24 21.19 -3.00
CA LEU A 50 12.17 22.14 -1.90
C LEU A 50 13.04 23.33 -2.25
N LYS A 51 12.64 24.54 -1.86
CA LYS A 51 13.41 25.77 -2.10
C LYS A 51 14.59 25.94 -1.15
N TYR A 52 14.50 25.33 0.03
CA TYR A 52 15.47 25.44 1.11
C TYR A 52 15.71 24.06 1.73
N VAL A 53 16.89 23.90 2.31
CA VAL A 53 17.25 22.72 3.09
C VAL A 53 16.44 22.70 4.38
N TRP A 54 16.00 21.53 4.80
CA TRP A 54 15.33 21.33 6.10
C TRP A 54 16.28 20.62 7.06
N PHE A 55 16.13 20.91 8.35
CA PHE A 55 16.91 20.28 9.41
C PHE A 55 16.07 20.12 10.68
N ASP A 56 16.04 18.91 11.23
CA ASP A 56 15.21 18.49 12.36
C ASP A 56 13.76 18.99 12.22
N GLY A 57 13.19 18.85 11.02
CA GLY A 57 11.81 19.22 10.71
C GLY A 57 11.55 20.74 10.60
N LYS A 58 12.60 21.57 10.51
CA LYS A 58 12.48 23.03 10.32
C LYS A 58 13.13 23.50 9.02
N GLU A 59 12.46 24.40 8.32
CA GLU A 59 12.98 25.04 7.10
C GLU A 59 14.15 25.96 7.45
N ASN A 60 15.31 25.75 6.81
CA ASN A 60 16.46 26.63 6.94
C ASN A 60 16.54 27.58 5.74
N LYS A 61 15.92 28.76 5.86
CA LYS A 61 15.88 29.78 4.80
C LYS A 61 17.24 30.36 4.41
N SER A 62 18.28 30.17 5.24
CA SER A 62 19.63 30.59 4.92
C SER A 62 20.34 29.62 3.97
N TRP A 63 19.83 28.40 3.79
CA TRP A 63 20.42 27.35 2.97
C TRP A 63 19.49 27.03 1.79
N PRO A 64 19.58 27.77 0.66
CA PRO A 64 18.81 27.46 -0.53
C PRO A 64 19.28 26.14 -1.14
N THR A 65 18.35 25.43 -1.76
CA THR A 65 18.67 24.29 -2.63
C THR A 65 19.05 24.78 -4.03
N ASP A 66 19.70 23.93 -4.81
CA ASP A 66 19.93 24.18 -6.23
C ASP A 66 18.63 23.88 -7.02
N PRO A 67 18.00 24.89 -7.65
CA PRO A 67 16.78 24.69 -8.40
C PRO A 67 17.06 24.31 -9.86
N THR A 68 18.27 23.89 -10.22
CA THR A 68 18.65 23.58 -11.61
C THR A 68 18.84 22.08 -11.85
N LEU A 69 18.55 21.64 -13.06
CA LEU A 69 18.90 20.31 -13.55
C LEU A 69 20.41 20.22 -13.80
N PRO A 70 20.99 19.00 -13.90
CA PRO A 70 22.40 18.83 -14.29
C PRO A 70 22.78 19.48 -15.63
N THR A 71 21.79 19.74 -16.47
CA THR A 71 21.90 20.43 -17.77
C THR A 71 21.83 21.96 -17.68
N GLY A 72 21.57 22.51 -16.48
CA GLY A 72 21.58 23.94 -16.17
C GLY A 72 20.21 24.63 -16.24
N GLU A 73 19.17 23.98 -16.76
CA GLU A 73 17.82 24.55 -16.81
C GLU A 73 17.15 24.55 -15.43
N PRO A 74 16.32 25.55 -15.11
CA PRO A 74 15.56 25.58 -13.87
C PRO A 74 14.51 24.46 -13.82
N LEU A 75 14.33 23.88 -12.64
CA LEU A 75 13.30 22.91 -12.33
C LEU A 75 11.91 23.53 -12.50
N ASN A 76 11.03 22.81 -13.20
CA ASN A 76 9.64 23.21 -13.39
C ASN A 76 8.70 22.14 -12.84
N GLY A 77 8.23 22.35 -11.61
CA GLY A 77 7.34 21.42 -10.91
C GLY A 77 6.02 21.18 -11.65
N SER A 78 5.43 22.21 -12.26
CA SER A 78 4.19 22.09 -13.02
C SER A 78 4.37 21.23 -14.28
N GLN A 79 5.49 21.41 -14.99
CA GLN A 79 5.82 20.58 -16.15
C GLN A 79 6.13 19.14 -15.73
N ALA A 80 6.86 18.94 -14.62
CA ALA A 80 7.13 17.63 -14.07
C ALA A 80 5.83 16.91 -13.70
N TYR A 81 4.92 17.58 -12.99
CA TYR A 81 3.61 17.02 -12.64
C TYR A 81 2.81 16.63 -13.88
N SER A 82 2.76 17.48 -14.91
CA SER A 82 2.08 17.18 -16.17
C SER A 82 2.64 15.93 -16.87
N LYS A 83 3.98 15.79 -16.92
CA LYS A 83 4.65 14.60 -17.50
C LYS A 83 4.43 13.33 -16.67
N ILE A 84 4.47 13.44 -15.35
CA ILE A 84 4.22 12.30 -14.45
C ILE A 84 2.78 11.82 -14.61
N MET A 85 1.82 12.75 -14.62
CA MET A 85 0.41 12.42 -14.76
C MET A 85 0.14 11.69 -16.07
N SER A 86 0.66 12.18 -17.21
CA SER A 86 0.46 11.52 -18.50
C SER A 86 1.07 10.12 -18.57
N TYR A 87 2.19 9.89 -17.88
CA TYR A 87 2.78 8.56 -17.74
C TYR A 87 1.84 7.58 -17.02
N PHE A 88 1.12 8.03 -15.98
CA PHE A 88 0.27 7.16 -15.15
C PHE A 88 -1.19 7.04 -15.60
N THR A 89 -1.77 8.04 -16.25
CA THR A 89 -3.22 8.06 -16.53
C THR A 89 -3.60 7.60 -17.94
N THR A 90 -2.61 7.37 -18.83
CA THR A 90 -2.80 6.97 -20.25
C THR A 90 -3.75 7.87 -21.07
N ASN A 91 -4.13 9.04 -20.55
CA ASN A 91 -5.05 9.97 -21.19
C ASN A 91 -4.33 11.28 -21.59
N ALA A 92 -4.97 12.03 -22.48
CA ALA A 92 -4.44 13.30 -23.00
C ALA A 92 -4.93 14.53 -22.21
N MET A 93 -5.59 14.33 -21.05
CA MET A 93 -6.10 15.43 -20.25
C MET A 93 -4.95 16.18 -19.59
N THR A 94 -5.12 17.49 -19.44
CA THR A 94 -4.25 18.34 -18.63
C THR A 94 -4.50 18.13 -17.14
N PRO A 95 -3.54 18.48 -16.26
CA PRO A 95 -3.74 18.47 -14.81
C PRO A 95 -5.03 19.15 -14.34
N MET A 96 -5.37 20.29 -14.96
CA MET A 96 -6.57 21.03 -14.60
C MET A 96 -7.86 20.33 -15.05
N GLU A 97 -7.87 19.72 -16.23
CA GLU A 97 -9.03 18.95 -16.67
C GLU A 97 -9.26 17.72 -15.78
N VAL A 98 -8.20 17.05 -15.34
CA VAL A 98 -8.30 15.94 -14.37
C VAL A 98 -8.85 16.43 -13.03
N HIS A 99 -8.39 17.59 -12.55
CA HIS A 99 -8.90 18.21 -11.32
C HIS A 99 -10.41 18.53 -11.41
N GLU A 100 -10.84 19.14 -12.51
CA GLU A 100 -12.25 19.45 -12.73
C GLU A 100 -13.10 18.18 -12.93
N LEU A 101 -12.56 17.15 -13.58
CA LEU A 101 -13.20 15.84 -13.64
C LEU A 101 -13.37 15.23 -12.24
N GLY A 102 -12.35 15.34 -11.39
CA GLY A 102 -12.41 14.89 -9.99
C GLY A 102 -13.54 15.57 -9.21
N LYS A 103 -13.70 16.89 -9.36
CA LYS A 103 -14.82 17.64 -8.76
C LYS A 103 -16.18 17.14 -9.28
N LYS A 104 -16.30 16.89 -10.58
CA LYS A 104 -17.54 16.34 -11.17
C LYS A 104 -17.86 14.96 -10.61
N GLN A 105 -16.87 14.07 -10.49
CA GLN A 105 -17.06 12.75 -9.89
C GLN A 105 -17.45 12.86 -8.42
N LEU A 106 -16.82 13.75 -7.66
CA LEU A 106 -17.16 13.99 -6.25
C LEU A 106 -18.61 14.47 -6.09
N ALA A 107 -19.06 15.38 -6.96
CA ALA A 107 -20.44 15.87 -6.96
C ALA A 107 -21.48 14.78 -7.26
N ILE A 108 -21.09 13.69 -7.94
CA ILE A 108 -21.95 12.53 -8.21
C ILE A 108 -21.90 11.53 -7.05
N LEU A 109 -20.69 11.17 -6.60
CA LEU A 109 -20.49 10.09 -5.64
C LEU A 109 -20.83 10.48 -4.20
N TYR A 110 -20.55 11.73 -3.80
CA TYR A 110 -20.78 12.17 -2.42
C TYR A 110 -22.27 12.12 -2.02
N PRO A 111 -23.23 12.56 -2.86
CA PRO A 111 -24.66 12.35 -2.58
C PRO A 111 -25.07 10.88 -2.42
N MET A 112 -24.50 9.97 -3.23
CA MET A 112 -24.77 8.53 -3.10
C MET A 112 -24.26 7.98 -1.75
N VAL A 113 -23.13 8.47 -1.26
CA VAL A 113 -22.63 8.11 0.07
C VAL A 113 -23.55 8.64 1.17
N ILE A 114 -24.12 9.84 1.02
CA ILE A 114 -25.11 10.37 1.97
C ILE A 114 -26.40 9.54 1.96
N GLU A 115 -26.85 9.06 0.80
CA GLU A 115 -27.96 8.10 0.71
C GLU A 115 -27.69 6.83 1.50
N VAL A 116 -26.53 6.20 1.30
CA VAL A 116 -26.11 5.03 2.06
C VAL A 116 -26.03 5.34 3.56
N ALA A 117 -25.49 6.50 3.95
CA ALA A 117 -25.42 6.90 5.35
C ALA A 117 -26.81 6.98 5.98
N ARG A 118 -27.78 7.56 5.28
CA ARG A 118 -29.19 7.62 5.73
C ARG A 118 -29.81 6.24 5.83
N GLU A 119 -29.60 5.38 4.85
CA GLU A 119 -30.13 4.00 4.85
C GLU A 119 -29.58 3.18 6.01
N VAL A 120 -28.28 3.25 6.27
CA VAL A 120 -27.61 2.49 7.34
C VAL A 120 -27.99 3.02 8.73
N THR A 121 -28.10 4.34 8.89
CA THR A 121 -28.37 4.97 10.20
C THR A 121 -29.87 5.12 10.50
N GLY A 122 -30.73 5.01 9.49
CA GLY A 122 -32.16 5.32 9.59
C GLY A 122 -32.48 6.81 9.77
N GLN A 123 -31.50 7.70 9.60
CA GLN A 123 -31.66 9.14 9.79
C GLN A 123 -32.13 9.83 8.50
N SER A 124 -33.01 10.82 8.65
CA SER A 124 -33.46 11.66 7.53
C SER A 124 -32.57 12.88 7.31
N ASP A 125 -31.96 13.39 8.37
CA ASP A 125 -31.05 14.54 8.33
C ASP A 125 -29.65 14.13 7.88
N ASN A 126 -29.08 14.90 6.94
CA ASN A 126 -27.79 14.54 6.31
C ASN A 126 -26.63 14.65 7.29
N ASP A 127 -26.55 15.72 8.09
CA ASP A 127 -25.40 15.94 8.97
C ASP A 127 -25.38 14.90 10.09
N THR A 128 -26.55 14.58 10.65
CA THR A 128 -26.73 13.52 11.64
C THR A 128 -26.40 12.14 11.05
N ALA A 129 -26.89 11.84 9.84
CA ALA A 129 -26.58 10.58 9.15
C ALA A 129 -25.08 10.44 8.91
N ILE A 130 -24.40 11.48 8.42
CA ILE A 130 -22.95 11.46 8.18
C ILE A 130 -22.17 11.25 9.48
N ALA A 131 -22.53 11.95 10.56
CA ALA A 131 -21.87 11.83 11.85
C ALA A 131 -22.00 10.39 12.41
N GLN A 132 -23.23 9.88 12.49
CA GLN A 132 -23.47 8.52 13.00
C GLN A 132 -22.85 7.44 12.09
N PHE A 133 -22.87 7.65 10.77
CA PHE A 133 -22.25 6.71 9.85
C PHE A 133 -20.73 6.67 10.03
N ARG A 134 -20.07 7.82 10.24
CA ARG A 134 -18.64 7.84 10.60
C ARG A 134 -18.35 7.10 11.90
N ASP A 135 -19.22 7.22 12.91
CA ASP A 135 -19.08 6.47 14.16
C ASP A 135 -19.19 4.95 13.93
N ILE A 136 -20.13 4.51 13.08
CA ILE A 136 -20.24 3.10 12.67
C ILE A 136 -18.97 2.62 11.96
N LEU A 137 -18.46 3.40 11.00
CA LEU A 137 -17.25 3.04 10.23
C LEU A 137 -16.00 2.96 11.14
N ASN A 138 -15.93 3.79 12.18
CA ASN A 138 -14.83 3.82 13.14
C ASN A 138 -14.99 2.83 14.31
N SER A 139 -16.18 2.24 14.48
CA SER A 139 -16.44 1.27 15.54
C SER A 139 -15.59 0.01 15.38
N SER A 140 -15.17 -0.60 16.49
CA SER A 140 -14.45 -1.89 16.50
C SER A 140 -15.23 -3.00 15.80
N ALA A 141 -16.57 -2.93 15.80
CA ALA A 141 -17.43 -3.86 15.08
C ALA A 141 -17.18 -3.90 13.56
N SER A 142 -16.64 -2.81 12.98
CA SER A 142 -16.28 -2.73 11.57
C SER A 142 -15.00 -3.48 11.22
N TYR A 143 -14.30 -4.09 12.19
CA TYR A 143 -13.01 -4.75 12.00
C TYR A 143 -13.04 -6.22 12.44
N PHE A 144 -12.01 -6.97 12.05
CA PHE A 144 -11.90 -8.41 12.33
C PHE A 144 -11.31 -8.72 13.70
N ASN A 145 -10.58 -7.78 14.29
CA ASN A 145 -10.21 -7.83 15.70
C ASN A 145 -11.34 -7.24 16.56
N ALA A 146 -11.90 -8.05 17.46
CA ALA A 146 -12.96 -7.61 18.37
C ALA A 146 -12.43 -6.63 19.44
N GLU A 147 -11.20 -6.85 19.88
CA GLU A 147 -10.49 -6.04 20.86
C GLU A 147 -9.22 -5.43 20.22
N PRO A 148 -8.68 -4.33 20.80
CA PRO A 148 -7.39 -3.81 20.38
C PRO A 148 -6.30 -4.88 20.43
N ILE A 149 -5.45 -4.93 19.41
CA ILE A 149 -4.31 -5.86 19.39
C ILE A 149 -3.34 -5.50 20.52
N PRO A 150 -2.87 -6.48 21.32
CA PRO A 150 -1.91 -6.22 22.39
C PRO A 150 -0.64 -5.52 21.91
N LYS A 151 -0.08 -4.63 22.75
CA LYS A 151 1.14 -3.87 22.41
C LYS A 151 2.34 -4.78 22.10
N ASN A 152 2.48 -5.89 22.81
CA ASN A 152 3.54 -6.89 22.58
C ASN A 152 3.38 -7.68 21.26
N GLU A 153 2.27 -7.50 20.52
CA GLU A 153 2.06 -8.03 19.17
C GLU A 153 2.13 -6.94 18.09
N SER A 154 2.50 -5.70 18.47
CA SER A 154 2.48 -4.52 17.59
C SER A 154 3.72 -3.62 17.75
N ASP A 155 4.64 -3.98 18.63
CA ASP A 155 5.88 -3.24 18.85
C ASP A 155 7.01 -3.68 17.89
N LYS A 156 8.16 -3.01 17.97
CA LYS A 156 9.34 -3.35 17.16
C LYS A 156 9.81 -4.79 17.36
N ASP A 157 9.60 -5.34 18.56
CA ASP A 157 9.96 -6.71 18.89
C ASP A 157 9.03 -7.72 18.20
N ALA A 158 7.73 -7.42 18.17
CA ALA A 158 6.72 -8.19 17.45
C ALA A 158 7.00 -8.19 15.94
N HIS A 159 7.37 -7.05 15.36
CA HIS A 159 7.74 -6.96 13.94
C HIS A 159 8.89 -7.90 13.58
N ARG A 160 9.83 -8.12 14.50
CA ARG A 160 10.92 -9.08 14.32
C ARG A 160 10.44 -10.52 14.54
N LYS A 161 9.73 -10.79 15.64
CA LYS A 161 9.34 -12.14 16.07
C LYS A 161 8.21 -12.75 15.24
N CYS A 162 7.36 -11.92 14.65
CA CYS A 162 6.20 -12.31 13.84
C CYS A 162 6.44 -12.08 12.34
N SER A 163 7.69 -12.16 11.89
CA SER A 163 8.11 -11.91 10.51
C SER A 163 7.96 -13.13 9.58
N ASP A 164 7.60 -14.29 10.13
CA ASP A 164 7.19 -15.49 9.40
C ASP A 164 5.90 -16.09 10.00
N ILE A 165 5.33 -17.09 9.32
CA ILE A 165 4.05 -17.70 9.71
C ILE A 165 4.12 -18.38 11.08
N GLU A 166 5.22 -19.06 11.39
CA GLU A 166 5.37 -19.80 12.64
C GLU A 166 5.59 -18.84 13.80
N GLY A 167 6.39 -17.80 13.58
CA GLY A 167 6.58 -16.68 14.48
C GLY A 167 5.27 -15.92 14.73
N ALA A 168 4.48 -15.65 13.69
CA ALA A 168 3.19 -14.96 13.82
C ALA A 168 2.22 -15.76 14.69
N LYS A 169 2.09 -17.07 14.48
CA LYS A 169 1.25 -17.95 15.31
C LYS A 169 1.71 -18.00 16.77
N LYS A 170 3.04 -18.05 16.99
CA LYS A 170 3.63 -18.26 18.30
C LYS A 170 3.68 -16.98 19.15
N TYR A 171 4.08 -15.88 18.54
CA TYR A 171 4.38 -14.62 19.24
C TYR A 171 3.32 -13.53 19.01
N CYS A 172 2.48 -13.67 17.99
CA CYS A 172 1.35 -12.76 17.73
C CYS A 172 0.00 -13.51 17.64
N PRO A 173 -0.36 -14.33 18.64
CA PRO A 173 -1.53 -15.21 18.55
C PRO A 173 -2.88 -14.48 18.46
N LYS A 174 -3.05 -13.31 19.10
CA LYS A 174 -4.31 -12.57 19.03
C LYS A 174 -4.51 -11.93 17.66
N ARG A 175 -3.46 -11.32 17.13
CA ARG A 175 -3.40 -10.79 15.76
C ARG A 175 -3.61 -11.90 14.74
N TRP A 176 -2.95 -13.04 14.91
CA TRP A 176 -3.11 -14.19 14.02
C TRP A 176 -4.55 -14.70 13.99
N ALA A 177 -5.21 -14.82 15.15
CA ALA A 177 -6.61 -15.25 15.21
C ALA A 177 -7.55 -14.27 14.47
N ALA A 178 -7.40 -12.96 14.69
CA ALA A 178 -8.16 -11.94 13.95
C ALA A 178 -7.88 -11.98 12.44
N PHE A 179 -6.62 -12.20 12.06
CA PHE A 179 -6.21 -12.31 10.67
C PHE A 179 -6.83 -13.52 9.96
N GLN A 180 -6.96 -14.65 10.66
CA GLN A 180 -7.64 -15.83 10.12
C GLN A 180 -9.13 -15.56 9.83
N LEU A 181 -9.81 -14.78 10.68
CA LEU A 181 -11.19 -14.35 10.42
C LEU A 181 -11.28 -13.47 9.17
N TRP A 182 -10.33 -12.54 9.01
CA TRP A 182 -10.25 -11.70 7.83
C TRP A 182 -10.06 -12.54 6.56
N MET A 183 -9.04 -13.41 6.53
CA MET A 183 -8.80 -14.32 5.40
C MET A 183 -10.02 -15.19 5.06
N ALA A 184 -10.75 -15.67 6.07
CA ALA A 184 -11.94 -16.48 5.85
C ALA A 184 -13.05 -15.68 5.15
N GLU A 185 -13.31 -14.45 5.59
CA GLU A 185 -14.30 -13.58 4.95
C GLU A 185 -13.86 -13.19 3.53
N SER A 186 -12.59 -12.82 3.34
CA SER A 186 -12.07 -12.49 2.00
C SER A 186 -12.23 -13.66 1.02
N ARG A 187 -11.91 -14.89 1.44
CA ARG A 187 -12.14 -16.11 0.63
C ARG A 187 -13.60 -16.33 0.31
N LYS A 188 -14.49 -16.15 1.30
CA LYS A 188 -15.94 -16.24 1.10
C LYS A 188 -16.41 -15.20 0.08
N VAL A 189 -16.01 -13.94 0.21
CA VAL A 189 -16.38 -12.88 -0.74
C VAL A 189 -15.87 -13.19 -2.15
N MET A 190 -14.61 -13.61 -2.31
CA MET A 190 -14.10 -14.04 -3.62
C MET A 190 -14.93 -15.18 -4.23
N SER A 191 -15.36 -16.15 -3.41
CA SER A 191 -16.21 -17.26 -3.88
C SER A 191 -17.60 -16.80 -4.33
N LEU A 192 -18.14 -15.74 -3.71
CA LEU A 192 -19.42 -15.14 -4.10
C LEU A 192 -19.31 -14.27 -5.36
N LEU A 193 -18.15 -13.64 -5.58
CA LEU A 193 -17.88 -12.80 -6.75
C LEU A 193 -17.58 -13.64 -8.00
N SER A 194 -16.80 -14.71 -7.87
CA SER A 194 -16.37 -15.54 -9.01
C SER A 194 -17.51 -15.95 -9.97
N PRO A 195 -18.64 -16.53 -9.53
CA PRO A 195 -19.71 -16.94 -10.45
C PRO A 195 -20.38 -15.76 -11.16
N LYS A 196 -20.37 -14.55 -10.56
CA LYS A 196 -20.94 -13.35 -11.18
C LYS A 196 -20.13 -12.87 -12.40
N THR A 197 -18.88 -13.31 -12.51
CA THR A 197 -17.98 -12.95 -13.63
C THR A 197 -18.07 -13.92 -14.81
N ILE A 198 -18.66 -15.10 -14.63
CA ILE A 198 -18.82 -16.13 -15.68
C ILE A 198 -19.47 -15.57 -16.96
N PRO A 199 -20.58 -14.83 -16.91
CA PRO A 199 -21.21 -14.32 -18.13
C PRO A 199 -20.45 -13.16 -18.79
N MET A 200 -19.40 -12.62 -18.15
CA MET A 200 -18.68 -11.43 -18.61
C MET A 200 -17.40 -11.76 -19.38
N PHE A 201 -16.81 -12.93 -19.15
CA PHE A 201 -15.51 -13.30 -19.69
C PHE A 201 -15.48 -14.73 -20.22
N TYR A 202 -14.59 -15.00 -21.17
CA TYR A 202 -14.28 -16.36 -21.60
C TYR A 202 -13.12 -16.89 -20.76
N PHE A 203 -13.35 -17.96 -20.00
CA PHE A 203 -12.34 -18.54 -19.11
C PHE A 203 -11.55 -19.70 -19.73
N THR A 204 -12.05 -20.30 -20.81
CA THR A 204 -11.46 -21.51 -21.41
C THR A 204 -11.52 -21.47 -22.93
N GLY A 205 -10.73 -22.34 -23.57
CA GLY A 205 -10.62 -22.47 -25.01
C GLY A 205 -9.83 -21.34 -25.67
N ASP A 206 -9.79 -21.34 -27.00
CA ASP A 206 -8.99 -20.41 -27.81
C ASP A 206 -9.42 -18.94 -27.68
N LYS A 207 -10.59 -18.71 -27.08
CA LYS A 207 -11.14 -17.36 -26.82
C LYS A 207 -10.93 -16.91 -25.38
N ALA A 208 -10.17 -17.63 -24.56
CA ALA A 208 -9.95 -17.25 -23.17
C ALA A 208 -9.40 -15.80 -23.08
N THR A 209 -10.09 -14.94 -22.33
CA THR A 209 -9.76 -13.52 -22.18
C THR A 209 -9.22 -13.17 -20.79
N THR A 210 -9.08 -14.17 -19.91
CA THR A 210 -8.70 -13.97 -18.51
C THR A 210 -8.02 -15.22 -17.97
N PRO A 211 -7.07 -15.09 -17.04
CA PRO A 211 -6.40 -16.25 -16.47
C PRO A 211 -7.29 -17.15 -15.63
N ILE A 212 -6.88 -18.40 -15.49
CA ILE A 212 -7.52 -19.40 -14.63
C ILE A 212 -6.64 -19.84 -13.45
N CYS A 213 -5.46 -19.23 -13.29
CA CYS A 213 -4.54 -19.61 -12.23
C CYS A 213 -5.20 -19.44 -10.85
N PRO A 214 -4.95 -20.36 -9.91
CA PRO A 214 -5.50 -20.23 -8.57
C PRO A 214 -4.92 -18.99 -7.87
N ILE A 215 -5.74 -18.37 -7.02
CA ILE A 215 -5.32 -17.28 -6.12
C ILE A 215 -5.01 -17.88 -4.76
N ASP A 216 -3.77 -17.71 -4.31
CA ASP A 216 -3.33 -18.09 -2.98
C ASP A 216 -3.27 -16.87 -2.07
N MET A 217 -4.12 -16.86 -1.05
CA MET A 217 -4.22 -15.77 -0.09
C MET A 217 -3.21 -15.95 1.05
N ARG A 218 -2.40 -14.93 1.30
CA ARG A 218 -1.30 -14.98 2.28
C ARG A 218 -1.21 -13.69 3.12
N PRO A 219 -0.61 -13.73 4.31
CA PRO A 219 -0.23 -12.51 5.02
C PRO A 219 0.92 -11.80 4.30
N ASN A 220 0.86 -10.47 4.27
CA ASN A 220 2.02 -9.61 4.11
C ASN A 220 2.59 -9.32 5.50
N LEU A 221 3.72 -9.96 5.81
CA LEU A 221 4.43 -9.79 7.09
C LEU A 221 5.43 -8.62 7.06
N ASN A 222 5.33 -7.72 6.08
CA ASN A 222 6.05 -6.46 6.11
C ASN A 222 5.26 -5.44 6.96
N PRO A 223 5.83 -4.91 8.07
CA PRO A 223 5.16 -3.91 8.90
C PRO A 223 4.80 -2.61 8.18
N SER A 224 5.45 -2.31 7.05
CA SER A 224 5.14 -1.14 6.21
C SER A 224 3.99 -1.38 5.22
N SER A 225 3.42 -2.58 5.16
CA SER A 225 2.27 -2.88 4.31
C SER A 225 0.98 -2.38 4.96
N GLY A 226 0.34 -1.40 4.33
CA GLY A 226 -0.89 -0.78 4.83
C GLY A 226 -2.18 -1.20 4.12
N ALA A 227 -2.08 -1.98 3.03
CA ALA A 227 -3.23 -2.33 2.20
C ALA A 227 -3.10 -3.74 1.61
N GLN A 228 -4.25 -4.30 1.24
CA GLN A 228 -4.35 -5.46 0.38
C GLN A 228 -3.55 -5.26 -0.92
N SER A 229 -3.00 -6.35 -1.47
CA SER A 229 -2.28 -6.29 -2.75
C SER A 229 -2.27 -7.61 -3.50
N TYR A 230 -2.19 -7.51 -4.83
CA TYR A 230 -2.12 -8.63 -5.74
C TYR A 230 -0.73 -8.78 -6.38
N SER A 231 -0.34 -10.03 -6.64
CA SER A 231 0.82 -10.37 -7.46
C SER A 231 0.45 -11.48 -8.44
N ASN A 232 0.79 -11.27 -9.71
CA ASN A 232 0.42 -12.16 -10.79
C ASN A 232 1.12 -13.53 -10.71
N SER A 233 0.46 -14.52 -11.30
CA SER A 233 1.04 -15.83 -11.59
C SER A 233 2.04 -15.75 -12.77
N ASN A 234 2.66 -16.87 -13.13
CA ASN A 234 3.32 -17.08 -14.41
C ASN A 234 2.38 -17.69 -15.47
N LYS A 235 2.69 -17.44 -16.76
CA LYS A 235 1.95 -17.91 -17.96
C LYS A 235 1.23 -19.24 -17.81
N ASP A 236 1.96 -20.24 -17.35
CA ASP A 236 1.50 -21.63 -17.32
C ASP A 236 0.84 -22.04 -15.99
N CYS A 237 0.56 -21.09 -15.10
CA CYS A 237 -0.01 -21.30 -13.77
C CYS A 237 0.74 -22.33 -12.89
N THR A 238 2.04 -22.56 -13.12
CA THR A 238 2.83 -23.49 -12.27
C THR A 238 3.07 -22.92 -10.87
N LYS A 239 2.88 -21.61 -10.71
CA LYS A 239 2.77 -20.94 -9.41
C LYS A 239 1.39 -20.32 -9.32
N SER A 240 0.80 -20.29 -8.13
CA SER A 240 -0.44 -19.54 -7.90
C SER A 240 -0.18 -18.03 -7.98
N ALA A 241 -1.19 -17.27 -8.41
CA ALA A 241 -1.21 -15.84 -8.14
C ALA A 241 -1.32 -15.62 -6.63
N ARG A 242 -0.88 -14.46 -6.14
CA ARG A 242 -0.87 -14.18 -4.70
C ARG A 242 -1.75 -12.98 -4.39
N TYR A 243 -2.57 -13.12 -3.37
CA TYR A 243 -3.31 -12.03 -2.78
C TYR A 243 -2.86 -11.87 -1.33
N PHE A 244 -2.21 -10.76 -1.04
CA PHE A 244 -1.67 -10.45 0.27
C PHE A 244 -2.60 -9.56 1.09
N LEU A 245 -2.86 -9.95 2.34
CA LEU A 245 -3.51 -9.10 3.34
C LEU A 245 -2.45 -8.56 4.33
N PRO A 246 -2.44 -7.26 4.66
CA PRO A 246 -1.45 -6.66 5.57
C PRO A 246 -1.63 -7.18 7.01
N PHE A 247 -0.58 -7.77 7.58
CA PHE A 247 -0.68 -8.43 8.89
C PHE A 247 -0.60 -7.47 10.09
N PHE A 248 0.19 -6.40 9.96
CA PHE A 248 0.55 -5.50 11.07
C PHE A 248 -0.37 -4.27 11.22
N LEU A 249 -1.57 -4.29 10.62
CA LEU A 249 -2.55 -3.21 10.82
C LEU A 249 -3.00 -3.14 12.29
N GLU A 250 -3.20 -1.94 12.82
CA GLU A 250 -3.81 -1.76 14.15
C GLU A 250 -5.20 -2.39 14.20
N ASN A 251 -6.01 -2.13 13.17
CA ASN A 251 -7.32 -2.72 12.98
C ASN A 251 -7.36 -3.51 11.66
N LEU A 252 -7.69 -4.80 11.72
CA LEU A 252 -7.69 -5.70 10.57
C LEU A 252 -9.01 -5.58 9.81
N GLY A 253 -8.95 -5.39 8.50
CA GLY A 253 -10.11 -5.07 7.65
C GLY A 253 -9.98 -3.67 7.05
N PRO A 254 -11.08 -2.89 6.93
CA PRO A 254 -12.41 -3.07 7.53
C PRO A 254 -13.35 -4.03 6.78
N ARG A 255 -14.35 -4.59 7.47
CA ARG A 255 -15.31 -5.57 6.93
C ARG A 255 -16.13 -5.03 5.77
N PHE A 256 -16.54 -3.77 5.83
CA PHE A 256 -17.42 -3.17 4.83
C PHE A 256 -16.74 -3.01 3.46
N SER A 257 -15.40 -2.98 3.40
CA SER A 257 -14.66 -2.84 2.14
C SER A 257 -14.37 -4.18 1.46
N GLU A 258 -14.65 -5.32 2.12
CA GLU A 258 -14.25 -6.62 1.59
C GLU A 258 -14.82 -6.89 0.21
N TRP A 259 -16.07 -6.51 -0.08
CA TRP A 259 -16.65 -6.70 -1.41
C TRP A 259 -15.91 -5.93 -2.49
N SER A 260 -15.62 -4.64 -2.27
CA SER A 260 -14.96 -3.80 -3.28
C SER A 260 -13.48 -4.15 -3.43
N VAL A 261 -12.77 -4.39 -2.34
CA VAL A 261 -11.32 -4.68 -2.39
C VAL A 261 -11.05 -6.08 -2.93
N ASN A 262 -11.82 -7.10 -2.53
CA ASN A 262 -11.65 -8.43 -3.13
C ASN A 262 -12.02 -8.43 -4.62
N ALA A 263 -13.03 -7.65 -5.03
CA ALA A 263 -13.33 -7.45 -6.45
C ALA A 263 -12.16 -6.78 -7.19
N HIS A 264 -11.52 -5.78 -6.58
CA HIS A 264 -10.39 -5.03 -7.13
C HIS A 264 -9.11 -5.87 -7.25
N GLU A 265 -8.72 -6.61 -6.22
CA GLU A 265 -7.48 -7.40 -6.21
C GLU A 265 -7.63 -8.74 -6.94
N ALA A 266 -8.80 -9.36 -6.84
CA ALA A 266 -9.08 -10.65 -7.47
C ALA A 266 -9.92 -10.47 -8.74
N ARG A 267 -11.17 -10.96 -8.72
CA ARG A 267 -12.07 -10.96 -9.88
C ARG A 267 -13.25 -10.05 -9.59
N PRO A 268 -13.61 -9.10 -10.47
CA PRO A 268 -13.13 -8.95 -11.85
C PRO A 268 -11.93 -7.99 -12.05
N GLY A 269 -11.17 -7.66 -11.00
CA GLY A 269 -10.10 -6.67 -11.06
C GLY A 269 -8.73 -7.21 -11.52
N HIS A 270 -7.68 -6.98 -10.73
CA HIS A 270 -6.29 -7.26 -11.11
C HIS A 270 -6.07 -8.70 -11.57
N HIS A 271 -6.61 -9.69 -10.86
CA HIS A 271 -6.45 -11.07 -11.28
C HIS A 271 -7.12 -11.36 -12.62
N THR A 272 -8.22 -10.67 -12.96
CA THR A 272 -8.86 -10.82 -14.27
C THR A 272 -8.07 -10.13 -15.38
N GLN A 273 -7.49 -8.96 -15.11
CA GLN A 273 -6.82 -8.10 -16.08
C GLN A 273 -5.38 -8.52 -16.39
N VAL A 274 -4.61 -8.87 -15.35
CA VAL A 274 -3.17 -9.07 -15.49
C VAL A 274 -2.93 -10.41 -16.18
N ASN A 275 -2.72 -10.32 -17.51
CA ASN A 275 -2.33 -11.45 -18.32
C ASN A 275 -1.11 -12.11 -17.68
N VAL A 276 -1.25 -13.42 -17.51
CA VAL A 276 -0.16 -14.29 -17.12
C VAL A 276 0.81 -14.43 -18.26
#